data_AF-A0A6A0AE54-F1
#
_entry.id   AF-A0A6A0AE54-F1
#
_cell.length_a   1.000
_cell.length_b   1.000
_cell.length_c   1.000
_cell.angle_alpha   90.00
_cell.angle_beta   90.00
_cell.angle_gamma   90.00
#
_symmetry.space_group_name_H-M   'P 1'
#
loop_
_entity.id
_entity.type
_entity.pdbx_description
1 polymer ?
#
loop_
_entity_poly.entity_id
_entity_poly.type
_entity_poly.pdbx_seq_one_letter_code
_entity_poly.pdbx_strand_id
1 'polypeptide(L)' 'MDWPAFPGVGPTLVNNLDLRVTTPSGAVLWGNDVRGGDRMNNVEKLVIPRPQSGVYFIQVDATNLFIDARPQPYSLVDV' A
#
# COMPACT_ATOMS: atom_id res chain seq x y z
N MET A 1 9.46 9.88 1.28
CA MET A 1 9.75 10.36 -0.09
C MET A 1 10.03 9.14 -0.94
N ASP A 2 9.46 9.05 -2.14
CA ASP A 2 9.68 7.91 -3.04
C ASP A 2 11.11 7.92 -3.58
N TRP A 3 11.67 6.73 -3.81
CA TRP A 3 13.04 6.58 -4.30
C TRP A 3 13.03 6.50 -5.83
N PRO A 4 13.86 7.28 -6.54
CA PRO A 4 13.84 7.30 -8.00
C PRO A 4 14.29 5.96 -8.59
N ALA A 5 13.59 5.50 -9.62
CA ALA A 5 14.02 4.37 -10.43
C ALA A 5 15.31 4.68 -11.20
N PHE A 6 16.07 3.63 -11.54
CA PHE A 6 17.18 3.77 -12.47
C PHE A 6 16.68 4.12 -13.89
N PRO A 7 17.33 5.05 -14.60
CA PRO A 7 16.95 5.39 -15.97
C PRO A 7 16.93 4.16 -16.89
N GLY A 8 15.86 4.01 -17.67
CA GLY A 8 15.71 2.90 -18.62
C GLY A 8 15.22 1.58 -18.03
N VAL A 9 14.93 1.53 -16.72
CA VAL A 9 14.36 0.35 -16.06
C VAL A 9 12.84 0.49 -15.92
N GLY A 10 12.13 -0.57 -16.32
CA GLY A 10 10.72 -0.77 -16.02
C GLY A 10 10.54 -2.13 -15.32
N PRO A 11 9.66 -2.25 -14.30
CA PRO A 11 8.82 -1.19 -13.69
C PRO A 11 9.64 -0.18 -12.87
N THR A 12 9.07 1.01 -12.66
CA THR A 12 9.72 2.14 -11.95
C THR A 12 9.48 2.13 -10.44
N LEU A 13 8.65 1.22 -9.92
CA LEU A 13 8.43 1.09 -8.49
C LEU A 13 9.68 0.46 -7.84
N VAL A 14 10.36 1.20 -6.96
CA VAL A 14 11.57 0.73 -6.27
C VAL A 14 11.25 0.10 -4.93
N ASN A 15 10.46 0.82 -4.12
CA ASN A 15 10.00 0.37 -2.81
C ASN A 15 8.51 0.02 -2.90
N ASN A 16 8.19 -1.21 -2.50
CA ASN A 16 6.85 -1.76 -2.57
C ASN A 16 6.26 -1.85 -1.17
N LEU A 17 5.33 -0.95 -0.89
CA LEU A 17 4.49 -0.97 0.30
C LEU A 17 3.07 -1.38 -0.08
N ASP A 18 2.52 -2.40 0.57
CA ASP A 18 1.16 -2.88 0.29
C ASP A 18 0.19 -2.41 1.39
N LEU A 19 -0.93 -1.83 1.01
CA LEU A 19 -2.03 -1.44 1.89
C LEU A 19 -2.99 -2.62 2.09
N ARG A 20 -3.21 -2.98 3.34
CA ARG A 20 -4.18 -3.99 3.76
C ARG A 20 -5.09 -3.43 4.83
N VAL A 21 -6.40 -3.55 4.64
CA VAL A 21 -7.41 -3.14 5.63
C VAL A 21 -8.26 -4.33 6.03
N THR A 22 -8.34 -4.61 7.32
CA THR A 22 -9.28 -5.61 7.87
C THR A 22 -10.52 -4.88 8.40
N THR A 23 -11.70 -5.25 7.91
CA THR A 23 -13.00 -4.66 8.29
C THR A 23 -13.47 -5.12 9.67
N PRO A 24 -14.48 -4.47 10.27
CA PRO A 24 -15.08 -4.92 11.53
C PRO A 24 -15.61 -6.35 11.46
N SER A 25 -16.12 -6.79 10.30
CA SER A 25 -16.56 -8.17 10.09
C SER A 25 -15.42 -9.16 9.80
N GLY A 26 -14.16 -8.73 9.81
CA GLY A 26 -12.98 -9.55 9.54
C GLY A 26 -12.65 -9.74 8.05
N ALA A 27 -13.35 -9.05 7.13
CA ALA A 27 -13.01 -9.12 5.71
C ALA A 27 -11.69 -8.36 5.46
N VAL A 28 -10.88 -8.84 4.51
CA VAL A 28 -9.61 -8.21 4.15
C VAL A 28 -9.75 -7.55 2.79
N LEU A 29 -9.44 -6.26 2.75
CA LEU A 29 -9.42 -5.41 1.57
C LEU A 29 -7.98 -5.00 1.27
N TRP A 30 -7.65 -4.89 -0.01
CA TRP A 30 -6.30 -4.54 -0.47
C TRP A 30 -6.32 -3.22 -1.23
N GLY A 31 -5.22 -2.48 -1.15
CA GLY A 31 -5.02 -1.27 -1.93
C GLY A 31 -5.16 -1.53 -3.43
N ASN A 32 -5.77 -0.57 -4.11
CA ASN A 32 -6.07 -0.62 -5.55
C ASN A 32 -6.85 -1.87 -5.99
N ASP A 33 -7.51 -2.56 -5.05
CA ASP A 33 -8.22 -3.83 -5.25
C ASP A 33 -7.31 -4.98 -5.76
N VAL A 34 -6.00 -4.91 -5.46
CA VAL A 34 -5.02 -5.93 -5.86
C VAL A 34 -4.75 -6.88 -4.71
N ARG A 35 -5.36 -8.07 -4.73
CA ARG A 35 -5.16 -9.08 -3.68
C ARG A 35 -3.69 -9.49 -3.59
N GLY A 36 -3.09 -9.28 -2.42
CA GLY A 36 -1.67 -9.56 -2.18
C GLY A 36 -0.73 -8.40 -2.51
N GLY A 37 -1.27 -7.21 -2.83
CA GLY A 37 -0.51 -5.97 -2.95
C GLY A 37 -0.23 -5.53 -4.39
N ASP A 38 -0.14 -4.22 -4.61
CA ASP A 38 0.07 -3.60 -5.91
C ASP A 38 1.56 -3.39 -6.18
N ARG A 39 2.05 -3.99 -7.27
CA ARG A 39 3.49 -4.00 -7.63
C ARG A 39 3.89 -2.94 -8.65
N MET A 40 2.96 -2.04 -8.99
CA MET A 40 3.14 -1.03 -10.01
C MET A 40 3.05 0.38 -9.45
N ASN A 41 2.27 0.59 -8.39
CA ASN A 41 1.96 1.90 -7.87
C ASN A 41 2.61 2.17 -6.51
N ASN A 42 3.10 3.39 -6.33
CA ASN A 42 3.55 3.93 -5.03
C ASN A 42 2.41 4.59 -4.24
N VAL A 43 1.23 4.70 -4.84
CA VAL A 43 -0.01 5.15 -4.21
C VAL A 43 -1.01 4.01 -4.28
N GLU A 44 -1.34 3.48 -3.10
CA GLU A 44 -2.40 2.50 -2.93
C GLU A 44 -3.62 3.15 -2.26
N LYS A 45 -4.79 2.96 -2.85
CA LYS A 45 -6.05 3.53 -2.38
C LYS A 45 -7.08 2.45 -2.12
N LEU A 46 -7.86 2.61 -1.07
CA LEU A 46 -9.06 1.82 -0.82
C LEU A 46 -10.28 2.74 -0.78
N VAL A 47 -11.37 2.32 -1.42
CA VAL A 47 -12.68 3.01 -1.33
C VAL A 47 -13.68 2.00 -0.81
N ILE A 48 -14.33 2.31 0.32
CA ILE A 48 -15.36 1.47 0.93
C ILE A 48 -16.69 2.22 0.82
N PRO A 49 -17.53 1.96 -0.20
CA PRO A 49 -18.74 2.76 -0.47
C PRO A 49 -19.79 2.72 0.65
N ARG A 50 -19.78 1.65 1.44
CA ARG A 50 -20.70 1.41 2.55
C ARG A 50 -19.90 0.87 3.74
N PRO A 51 -19.20 1.75 4.49
CA PRO A 51 -18.41 1.31 5.63
C PRO A 51 -19.32 0.72 6.71
N GLN A 52 -18.88 -0.37 7.30
CA GLN A 52 -19.50 -0.97 8.48
C GLN A 52 -19.15 -0.12 9.70
N SER A 53 -20.08 0.03 10.65
CA SER A 53 -19.73 0.59 11.95
C SER A 53 -18.81 -0.38 12.69
N GLY A 54 -17.69 0.11 13.20
CA GLY A 54 -16.75 -0.67 14.01
C GLY A 54 -15.30 -0.30 13.75
N VAL A 55 -14.39 -1.12 14.28
CA VAL A 55 -12.95 -0.91 14.16
C VAL A 55 -12.43 -1.51 12.87
N TYR A 56 -11.70 -0.70 12.11
CA TYR A 56 -10.90 -1.14 10.98
C TYR A 56 -9.44 -1.22 11.39
N PHE A 57 -8.75 -2.28 10.98
CA PHE A 57 -7.31 -2.41 11.15
C PHE A 57 -6.61 -2.11 9.84
N ILE A 58 -5.87 -1.00 9.79
CA ILE A 58 -5.10 -0.57 8.63
C ILE A 58 -3.65 -1.02 8.85
N GLN A 59 -3.11 -1.79 7.90
CA GLN A 59 -1.74 -2.30 7.89
C GLN A 59 -1.05 -1.86 6.60
N VAL A 60 0.20 -1.41 6.75
CA VAL A 60 1.09 -1.09 5.63
C VAL A 60 2.28 -2.04 5.70
N ASP A 61 2.35 -2.96 4.74
CA ASP A 61 3.35 -4.02 4.70
C ASP A 61 4.54 -3.60 3.82
N ALA A 62 5.74 -3.67 4.37
CA ALA A 62 6.99 -3.39 3.64
C ALA A 62 7.46 -4.61 2.83
N THR A 63 6.68 -5.01 1.84
CA THR A 63 6.88 -6.30 1.16
C THR A 63 8.18 -6.39 0.37
N ASN A 64 8.63 -5.30 -0.26
CA ASN A 64 9.97 -5.23 -0.83
C ASN A 64 10.53 -3.82 -0.69
N LEU A 65 11.71 -3.69 -0.10
CA LEU A 65 12.40 -2.41 0.01
C LEU A 65 13.81 -2.54 -0.58
N PHE A 66 14.20 -1.63 -1.45
CA PHE A 66 15.56 -1.56 -1.96
C PHE A 66 16.53 -1.20 -0.82
N ILE A 67 17.67 -1.90 -0.72
CA ILE A 67 18.53 -1.86 0.47
C ILE A 67 19.01 -0.44 0.81
N ASP A 68 19.39 0.35 -0.20
CA ASP A 68 19.88 1.72 -0.02
C ASP A 68 18.76 2.74 0.19
N ALA A 69 17.50 2.33 0.00
CA ALA A 69 16.32 3.16 0.14
C ALA A 69 15.50 2.81 1.40
N ARG A 70 16.08 2.07 2.35
CA ARG A 70 15.45 1.74 3.64
C ARG A 70 15.83 2.76 4.72
N PRO A 71 14.92 3.11 5.66
CA PRO A 71 13.50 2.79 5.65
C PRO A 71 12.71 3.66 4.65
N GLN A 72 11.59 3.15 4.15
CA GLN A 72 10.66 3.92 3.32
C GLN A 72 9.56 4.53 4.21
N PRO A 73 9.57 5.86 4.46
CA PRO A 73 8.46 6.52 5.14
C PRO A 73 7.25 6.62 4.20
N TYR A 74 6.05 6.59 4.79
CA TYR A 74 4.78 6.74 4.10
C TYR A 74 3.88 7.77 4.79
N SER A 75 2.81 8.15 4.12
CA SER A 75 1.74 8.96 4.69
C SER A 75 0.43 8.20 4.53
N LEU A 76 -0.38 8.17 5.59
CA LEU A 76 -1.72 7.62 5.58
C LEU A 76 -2.70 8.78 5.77
N VAL A 77 -3.70 8.87 4.91
CA VAL A 77 -4.75 9.89 4.96
C VAL A 77 -6.09 9.18 4.85
N ASP A 78 -7.01 9.50 5.76
CA ASP A 78 -8.39 9.04 5.77
C ASP A 78 -9.31 10.26 5.66
N VAL A 79 -10.39 10.16 4.88
CA VAL A 79 -11.26 11.29 4.50
C VAL A 79 -12.74 10.94 4.54
#